data_AF-D7GWB2-F1
#
_entry.id   AF-D7GWB2-F1
#
_cell.length_a   1.000
_cell.length_b   1.000
_cell.length_c   1.000
_cell.angle_alpha   90.00
_cell.angle_beta   90.00
_cell.angle_gamma   90.00
#
_symmetry.space_group_name_H-M   'P 1'
#
loop_
_entity.id
_entity.type
_entity.pdbx_description
1 polymer ?
#
loop_
_entity_poly.entity_id
_entity_poly.type
_entity_poly.pdbx_seq_one_letter_code
_entity_poly.pdbx_strand_id
1 'polypeptide(L)' 'MKKALLGFLTGMALTAAVFGTYAHFNMVNMSQVVDIQTTDSGAMIVTVDGSGYYWER' A
#
# COMPACT_ATOMS: atom_id res chain seq x y z
N MET A 1 22.71 24.29 -16.02
CA MET A 1 21.48 24.47 -15.20
C MET A 1 20.29 23.67 -15.73
N LYS A 2 19.86 23.82 -17.00
CA LYS A 2 18.70 23.09 -17.56
C LYS A 2 18.78 21.56 -17.44
N LYS A 3 19.94 20.96 -17.74
CA LYS A 3 20.15 19.50 -17.63
C LYS A 3 20.09 19.00 -16.18
N ALA A 4 20.63 19.78 -15.23
CA ALA A 4 20.59 19.46 -13.81
C ALA A 4 19.17 19.55 -13.25
N LEU A 5 18.41 20.58 -13.64
CA LEU A 5 16.99 20.70 -13.29
C LEU A 5 16.17 19.53 -13.86
N LEU A 6 16.42 19.14 -15.12
CA LEU A 6 15.75 18.00 -15.73
C LEU A 6 16.04 16.70 -14.94
N GLY A 7 17.30 16.47 -14.58
CA GLY A 7 17.73 15.30 -13.79
C GLY A 7 17.12 15.28 -12.38
N PHE A 8 16.98 16.44 -11.75
CA PHE A 8 16.32 16.56 -10.45
C PHE A 8 14.82 16.19 -10.55
N LEU A 9 14.12 16.72 -11.55
CA LEU A 9 12.70 16.42 -11.76
C LEU A 9 12.45 14.95 -12.09
N THR A 10 13.27 14.33 -12.94
CA THR A 10 13.16 12.90 -13.21
C THR A 10 13.50 12.05 -11.99
N GLY A 11 14.49 12.46 -11.18
CA GLY A 11 14.77 11.81 -9.90
C GLY A 11 13.57 11.82 -8.97
N MET A 12 12.94 12.98 -8.76
CA MET A 12 11.73 13.10 -7.93
C MET A 12 10.57 12.25 -8.46
N ALA A 13 10.34 12.26 -9.77
CA ALA A 13 9.26 11.47 -10.38
C ALA A 13 9.48 9.97 -10.19
N LEU A 14 10.72 9.48 -10.34
CA LEU A 14 11.06 8.08 -10.10
C LEU A 14 10.88 7.70 -8.63
N THR A 15 11.35 8.54 -7.70
CA THR A 15 11.14 8.31 -6.26
C THR A 15 9.65 8.23 -5.93
N ALA A 16 8.84 9.18 -6.39
CA ALA A 16 7.40 9.18 -6.17
C ALA A 16 6.72 7.93 -6.76
N ALA A 17 7.12 7.49 -7.95
CA ALA A 17 6.58 6.29 -8.57
C ALA A 17 6.91 5.03 -7.75
N VAL A 18 8.16 4.88 -7.29
CA VAL A 18 8.58 3.73 -6.46
C VAL A 18 7.84 3.72 -5.13
N PHE A 19 7.78 4.85 -4.41
CA PHE A 19 7.06 4.93 -3.14
C PHE A 19 5.55 4.73 -3.30
N GLY A 20 4.95 5.30 -4.34
CA GLY A 20 3.52 5.11 -4.63
C GLY A 20 3.20 3.64 -4.92
N THR A 21 4.06 2.96 -5.68
CA THR A 21 3.94 1.53 -5.97
C THR A 21 4.10 0.69 -4.71
N TYR A 22 5.11 0.99 -3.89
CA TYR A 22 5.33 0.30 -2.62
C TYR A 22 4.12 0.45 -1.69
N ALA A 23 3.61 1.67 -1.52
CA ALA A 23 2.42 1.91 -0.72
C ALA A 23 1.20 1.15 -1.26
N HIS A 24 1.01 1.13 -2.58
CA HIS A 24 -0.11 0.41 -3.19
C HIS A 24 -0.07 -1.11 -2.91
N PHE A 25 1.11 -1.72 -2.93
CA PHE A 25 1.24 -3.18 -2.71
C PHE A 25 1.32 -3.59 -1.24
N ASN A 26 1.67 -2.68 -0.32
CA ASN A 26 1.88 -2.99 1.09
C ASN A 26 0.79 -2.40 2.01
N MET A 27 -0.21 -1.72 1.45
CA MET A 27 -1.33 -1.18 2.20
C MET A 27 -2.62 -1.90 1.82
N VAL A 28 -3.46 -2.11 2.82
CA VAL A 28 -4.81 -2.60 2.61
C VAL A 28 -5.68 -1.46 2.11
N ASN A 29 -6.41 -1.68 1.01
CA ASN A 29 -7.41 -0.73 0.54
C ASN A 29 -8.62 -0.72 1.47
N MET A 30 -8.61 0.17 2.46
CA MET A 30 -9.65 0.25 3.50
C MET A 30 -11.05 0.56 2.94
N SER A 31 -11.17 1.13 1.74
CA SER A 31 -12.49 1.34 1.10
C SER A 31 -13.17 0.03 0.69
N GLN A 32 -12.42 -1.05 0.58
CA GLN A 32 -12.91 -2.38 0.26
C GLN A 32 -13.08 -3.26 1.49
N VAL A 33 -12.73 -2.78 2.68
CA VAL A 33 -12.85 -3.55 3.92
C VAL A 33 -14.29 -3.48 4.43
N VAL A 34 -14.87 -4.65 4.70
CA VAL A 34 -16.24 -4.77 5.24
C VAL A 34 -16.26 -5.22 6.70
N ASP A 35 -15.19 -5.88 7.15
CA ASP A 35 -15.09 -6.38 8.52
C ASP A 35 -13.63 -6.54 8.95
N ILE A 36 -13.38 -6.42 10.26
CA ILE A 36 -12.10 -6.71 10.89
C ILE A 36 -12.37 -7.61 12.09
N GLN A 37 -11.87 -8.84 12.00
CA GLN A 37 -12.05 -9.87 13.01
C GLN A 37 -10.76 -10.09 13.78
N THR A 38 -10.86 -10.26 15.09
CA THR A 38 -9.72 -10.51 15.96
C THR A 38 -9.97 -11.78 16.77
N THR A 39 -8.94 -12.61 16.91
CA THR A 39 -8.91 -13.75 17.81
C THR A 39 -7.76 -13.60 18.79
N ASP A 40 -7.67 -14.51 19.77
CA ASP A 40 -6.52 -14.56 20.67
C ASP A 40 -5.20 -14.84 19.93
N SER A 41 -5.26 -15.43 18.73
CA SER A 41 -4.13 -15.88 17.93
C SER A 41 -3.79 -14.98 16.73
N GLY A 42 -4.63 -14.01 16.38
CA GLY A 42 -4.40 -13.22 15.17
C GLY A 42 -5.51 -12.22 14.83
N ALA A 43 -5.40 -11.65 13.63
CA ALA A 43 -6.37 -10.73 13.07
C ALA A 43 -6.62 -11.02 11.60
N MET A 44 -7.88 -10.89 11.17
CA MET A 44 -8.31 -11.02 9.79
C MET A 44 -9.00 -9.75 9.33
N ILE A 45 -8.63 -9.25 8.17
CA ILE A 45 -9.34 -8.21 7.44
C ILE A 45 -10.14 -8.88 6.33
N VAL A 46 -11.44 -8.60 6.24
CA VAL A 46 -12.34 -9.14 5.21
C VAL A 46 -12.70 -8.04 4.22
N THR A 47 -12.63 -8.35 2.93
CA THR A 47 -12.96 -7.41 1.84
C THR A 47 -14.31 -7.71 1.19
N VAL A 48 -14.86 -6.71 0.50
CA VAL A 48 -16.18 -6.75 -0.17
C VAL A 48 -16.38 -7.94 -1.13
N ASP A 49 -15.29 -8.48 -1.68
CA ASP A 49 -15.30 -9.62 -2.61
C ASP A 49 -15.24 -10.98 -1.89
N GLY A 50 -15.26 -10.98 -0.55
CA GLY A 50 -15.13 -12.17 0.28
C GLY A 50 -13.71 -12.67 0.47
N SER A 51 -12.70 -12.01 -0.11
CA SER A 51 -11.29 -12.28 0.20
C SER A 51 -10.85 -11.56 1.48
N GLY A 52 -9.56 -11.68 1.83
CA GLY A 52 -9.05 -11.07 3.04
C GLY A 52 -7.57 -11.30 3.29
N TYR A 53 -7.07 -10.65 4.32
CA TYR A 53 -5.69 -10.77 4.78
C TYR A 53 -5.71 -11.24 6.23
N TYR A 54 -4.88 -12.24 6.55
CA TYR A 54 -4.77 -12.79 7.90
C TYR A 54 -3.32 -12.67 8.39
N TRP A 55 -3.18 -12.28 9.66
CA TRP A 55 -1.90 -12.23 10.36
C TRP A 55 -2.00 -12.98 11.68
N GLU A 56 -1.02 -13.84 11.92
CA GLU A 56 -0.81 -14.53 13.19
C GLU A 56 0.03 -13.65 14.12
N ARG A 57 -0.17 -13.80 15.44
CA ARG A 57 0.68 -13.17 16.46
C ARG A 57 2.02 -13.90 16.59
#